data_AF-A0A1Q3L6C2-F1
#
_entry.id   AF-A0A1Q3L6C2-F1
#
_cell.length_a   1.000
_cell.length_b   1.000
_cell.length_c   1.000
_cell.angle_alpha   90.00
_cell.angle_beta   90.00
_cell.angle_gamma   90.00
#
_symmetry.space_group_name_H-M   'P 1'
#
loop_
_entity.id
_entity.type
_entity.pdbx_description
1 polymer ?
#
loop_
_entity_poly.entity_id
_entity_poly.type
_entity_poly.pdbx_seq_one_letter_code
_entity_poly.pdbx_strand_id
1 'polypeptide(L)'
;MPEGVIFGHNTLYFAYEQGSALQKAFVMDYMDRYKEVPHWEADRAYFALAAYKAGVEAAQKAGGKWPTQDKVSEAMLGVEVESLGGKGRFRKDRIAEQVFYQGPSTNKNQYDFPTLASVDVLQASQLQKPPGADFWEWIKTAKMPV
;
A
#
# COMPACT_ATOMS: atom_id res chain seq x y z
N MET A 1 -2.59 18.13 14.92
CA MET A 1 -1.57 18.58 13.94
C MET A 1 -1.89 20.01 13.56
N PRO A 2 -0.89 20.92 13.50
CA PRO A 2 -1.10 22.27 12.96
C PRO A 2 -1.57 22.23 11.50
N GLU A 3 -2.42 23.18 11.09
CA GLU A 3 -2.86 23.29 9.68
C GLU A 3 -1.67 23.39 8.71
N GLY A 4 -1.79 22.75 7.55
CA GLY A 4 -0.85 22.87 6.44
C GLY A 4 0.45 22.07 6.57
N VAL A 5 0.68 21.37 7.69
CA VAL A 5 1.87 20.51 7.85
C VAL A 5 1.73 19.28 6.96
N ILE A 6 2.76 18.93 6.19
CA ILE A 6 2.78 17.70 5.39
C ILE A 6 2.67 16.48 6.31
N PHE A 7 1.61 15.71 6.11
CA PHE A 7 1.32 14.52 6.88
C PHE A 7 1.26 13.30 5.96
N GLY A 8 2.13 12.33 6.23
CA GLY A 8 2.28 11.13 5.41
C GLY A 8 1.54 9.92 5.99
N HIS A 9 0.91 9.15 5.11
CA HIS A 9 0.22 7.91 5.40
C HIS A 9 0.81 6.78 4.57
N ASN A 10 1.31 5.75 5.27
CA ASN A 10 1.81 4.54 4.61
C ASN A 10 0.64 3.75 4.05
N THR A 11 0.70 3.31 2.80
CA THR A 11 -0.11 2.21 2.20
C THR A 11 -1.63 2.28 2.26
N LEU A 12 -2.24 3.15 3.05
CA LEU A 12 -3.69 3.36 3.15
C LEU A 12 -3.98 4.77 3.65
N TYR A 13 -4.83 5.49 2.94
CA TYR A 13 -5.50 6.68 3.44
C TYR A 13 -7.02 6.49 3.39
N PHE A 14 -7.65 6.30 4.55
CA PHE A 14 -9.05 5.87 4.66
C PHE A 14 -10.06 6.82 3.98
N ALA A 15 -9.75 8.13 3.95
CA ALA A 15 -10.60 9.16 3.38
C ALA A 15 -10.22 9.55 1.93
N TYR A 16 -9.48 8.68 1.22
CA TYR A 16 -9.15 8.93 -0.18
C TYR A 16 -10.39 8.80 -1.07
N GLU A 17 -10.86 9.92 -1.63
CA GLU A 17 -12.11 9.99 -2.40
C GLU A 17 -12.10 9.09 -3.65
N GLN A 18 -10.94 9.01 -4.31
CA GLN A 18 -10.71 8.19 -5.50
C GLN A 18 -10.28 6.76 -5.13
N GLY A 19 -10.49 6.35 -3.87
CA GLY A 19 -10.29 5.00 -3.39
C GLY A 19 -11.10 3.95 -4.15
N SER A 20 -10.58 2.73 -4.20
CA SER A 20 -11.24 1.61 -4.89
C SER A 20 -12.53 1.19 -4.17
N ALA A 21 -13.39 0.43 -4.87
CA ALA A 21 -14.61 -0.11 -4.26
C ALA A 21 -14.29 -1.00 -3.05
N LEU A 22 -13.18 -1.75 -3.10
CA LEU A 22 -12.67 -2.56 -2.01
C LEU A 22 -12.32 -1.69 -0.79
N GLN A 23 -11.58 -0.59 -1.01
CA GLN A 23 -11.23 0.34 0.06
C GLN A 23 -12.48 0.90 0.75
N LYS A 24 -13.42 1.43 -0.04
CA LYS A 24 -14.63 2.07 0.48
C LYS A 24 -15.49 1.10 1.28
N ALA A 25 -15.65 -0.13 0.78
CA ALA A 25 -16.37 -1.19 1.48
C ALA A 25 -15.67 -1.56 2.81
N PHE A 26 -14.34 -1.71 2.80
CA PHE A 26 -13.57 -2.03 3.99
C PHE A 26 -13.62 -0.91 5.04
N VAL A 27 -13.42 0.35 4.64
CA VAL A 27 -13.47 1.50 5.56
C VAL A 27 -14.84 1.62 6.21
N MET A 28 -15.91 1.45 5.43
CA MET A 28 -17.28 1.47 5.95
C MET A 28 -17.53 0.35 6.96
N ASP A 29 -17.16 -0.90 6.63
CA ASP A 29 -17.32 -2.05 7.54
C ASP A 29 -16.46 -1.90 8.81
N TYR A 30 -15.23 -1.44 8.68
CA TYR A 30 -14.31 -1.23 9.79
C TYR A 30 -14.83 -0.16 10.76
N MET A 31 -15.26 0.99 10.22
CA MET A 31 -15.82 2.08 11.02
C MET A 31 -17.14 1.67 11.68
N ASP A 32 -17.99 0.88 11.01
CA ASP A 32 -19.22 0.39 11.63
C ASP A 32 -18.94 -0.56 12.81
N ARG A 33 -17.97 -1.46 12.67
CA ARG A 33 -17.65 -2.45 13.71
C ARG A 33 -16.86 -1.87 14.89
N TYR A 34 -15.82 -1.10 14.59
CA TYR A 34 -14.83 -0.68 15.58
C TYR A 34 -14.98 0.77 16.01
N LYS A 35 -15.79 1.57 15.31
CA LYS A 35 -15.98 3.01 15.57
C LYS A 35 -14.68 3.82 15.50
N GLU A 36 -13.69 3.30 14.78
CA GLU A 36 -12.39 3.90 14.51
C GLU A 36 -12.09 3.83 13.01
N VAL A 37 -11.16 4.67 12.53
CA VAL A 37 -10.71 4.60 11.13
C VAL A 37 -9.61 3.53 10.98
N PRO A 38 -9.62 2.74 9.90
CA PRO A 38 -8.56 1.77 9.68
C PRO A 38 -7.24 2.47 9.39
N HIS A 39 -6.17 1.89 9.91
CA HIS A 39 -4.81 2.38 9.73
C HIS A 39 -4.01 1.46 8.79
N TRP A 40 -2.78 1.85 8.46
CA TRP A 40 -1.98 1.21 7.41
C TRP A 40 -1.65 -0.26 7.66
N GLU A 41 -1.66 -0.69 8.92
CA GLU A 41 -1.50 -2.07 9.34
C GLU A 41 -2.56 -2.98 8.72
N ALA A 42 -3.80 -2.49 8.58
CA ALA A 42 -4.89 -3.23 7.95
C ALA A 42 -4.60 -3.53 6.48
N ASP A 43 -4.12 -2.52 5.75
CA ASP A 43 -3.72 -2.70 4.36
C ASP A 43 -2.50 -3.63 4.22
N ARG A 44 -1.48 -3.50 5.07
CA ARG A 44 -0.32 -4.40 5.01
C ARG A 44 -0.70 -5.86 5.27
N ALA A 45 -1.60 -6.11 6.21
CA ALA A 45 -2.12 -7.45 6.48
C ALA A 45 -2.92 -8.00 5.30
N TYR A 46 -3.80 -7.18 4.72
CA TYR A 46 -4.58 -7.55 3.54
C TYR A 46 -3.68 -7.83 2.33
N PHE A 47 -2.74 -6.93 2.04
CA PHE A 47 -1.77 -7.08 0.95
C PHE A 47 -0.99 -8.39 1.07
N ALA A 48 -0.48 -8.72 2.26
CA ALA A 48 0.25 -9.96 2.49
C ALA A 48 -0.59 -11.20 2.13
N LEU A 49 -1.86 -11.22 2.53
CA LEU A 49 -2.79 -12.32 2.22
C LEU A 49 -3.16 -12.34 0.73
N ALA A 50 -3.40 -11.19 0.12
CA ALA A 50 -3.73 -11.06 -1.30
C ALA A 50 -2.57 -11.53 -2.19
N ALA A 51 -1.35 -11.10 -1.88
CA ALA A 51 -0.14 -11.52 -2.58
C ALA A 51 0.15 -13.02 -2.39
N TYR A 52 -0.04 -13.55 -1.17
CA TYR A 52 0.09 -14.98 -0.91
C TYR A 52 -0.91 -15.80 -1.73
N LYS A 53 -2.19 -15.40 -1.71
CA LYS A 53 -3.24 -16.04 -2.53
C LYS A 53 -2.87 -16.02 -4.01
N ALA A 54 -2.46 -14.87 -4.54
CA ALA A 54 -2.06 -14.75 -5.95
C ALA A 54 -0.87 -15.66 -6.29
N GLY A 55 0.11 -15.78 -5.39
CA GLY A 55 1.22 -16.73 -5.53
C GLY A 55 0.77 -18.20 -5.53
N VAL A 56 -0.17 -18.57 -4.66
CA VAL A 56 -0.76 -19.92 -4.63
C VAL A 56 -1.48 -20.23 -5.94
N GLU A 57 -2.33 -19.33 -6.41
CA GLU A 57 -3.09 -19.49 -7.66
C GLU A 57 -2.15 -19.60 -8.87
N ALA A 58 -1.13 -18.75 -8.95
CA ALA A 58 -0.13 -18.79 -10.01
C ALA A 58 0.69 -20.08 -10.00
N ALA A 59 1.16 -20.52 -8.82
CA ALA A 59 1.94 -21.75 -8.69
C ALA A 59 1.10 -23.01 -8.98
N GLN A 60 -0.15 -23.04 -8.51
CA GLN A 60 -1.08 -24.15 -8.77
C GLN A 60 -1.39 -24.26 -10.27
N LYS A 61 -1.64 -23.14 -10.95
CA LYS A 61 -1.87 -23.09 -12.39
C LYS A 61 -0.69 -23.65 -13.19
N ALA A 62 0.54 -23.41 -12.75
CA ALA A 62 1.75 -23.92 -13.39
C ALA A 62 2.02 -25.41 -13.12
N GLY A 63 1.66 -25.90 -11.93
CA GLY A 63 2.03 -27.25 -11.47
C GLY A 63 0.92 -28.30 -11.52
N GLY A 64 -0.35 -27.92 -11.68
CA GLY A 64 -1.50 -28.83 -11.73
C GLY A 64 -1.81 -29.54 -10.40
N LYS A 65 -1.13 -29.17 -9.30
CA LYS A 65 -1.29 -29.72 -7.95
C LYS A 65 -1.10 -28.61 -6.93
N TRP A 66 -1.43 -28.89 -5.66
CA TRP A 66 -1.19 -27.95 -4.58
C TRP A 66 0.31 -27.57 -4.52
N PRO A 67 0.65 -26.26 -4.52
CA PRO A 67 2.04 -25.83 -4.61
C PRO A 67 2.78 -25.94 -3.27
N THR A 68 4.10 -26.10 -3.34
CA THR A 68 4.97 -25.97 -2.15
C THR A 68 5.21 -24.50 -1.81
N GLN A 69 5.64 -24.22 -0.59
CA GLN A 69 5.97 -22.85 -0.15
C GLN A 69 6.97 -22.15 -1.09
N ASP A 70 8.01 -22.85 -1.55
CA ASP A 70 9.00 -22.27 -2.47
C ASP A 70 8.37 -21.90 -3.81
N LYS A 71 7.49 -22.75 -4.34
CA LYS A 71 6.78 -22.44 -5.60
C LYS A 71 5.85 -21.24 -5.45
N VAL A 72 5.18 -21.12 -4.30
CA VAL A 72 4.35 -19.94 -3.98
C VAL A 72 5.21 -18.68 -3.85
N SER A 73 6.34 -18.78 -3.14
CA SER A 73 7.27 -17.67 -2.93
C SER A 73 7.85 -17.13 -4.23
N GLU A 74 8.16 -18.00 -5.20
CA GLU A 74 8.64 -17.57 -6.51
C GLU A 74 7.51 -17.04 -7.40
N ALA A 75 6.34 -17.70 -7.36
CA ALA A 75 5.22 -17.34 -8.21
C ALA A 75 4.55 -16.01 -7.84
N MET A 76 4.69 -15.53 -6.60
CA MET A 76 4.13 -14.23 -6.20
C MET A 76 4.97 -13.03 -6.66
N LEU A 77 6.25 -13.22 -7.02
CA LEU A 77 7.13 -12.12 -7.38
C LEU A 77 6.68 -11.47 -8.70
N GLY A 78 6.50 -10.16 -8.68
CA GLY A 78 6.04 -9.34 -9.79
C GLY A 78 4.53 -9.38 -10.02
N VAL A 79 3.77 -10.17 -9.26
CA VAL A 79 2.31 -10.22 -9.39
C VAL A 79 1.69 -8.99 -8.73
N GLU A 80 1.00 -8.18 -9.53
CA GLU A 80 0.25 -7.03 -9.05
C GLU A 80 -1.10 -7.48 -8.48
N VAL A 81 -1.39 -7.05 -7.26
CA VAL A 81 -2.66 -7.34 -6.56
C VAL A 81 -3.33 -6.04 -6.15
N GLU A 82 -4.66 -6.01 -6.19
CA GLU A 82 -5.46 -4.94 -5.58
C GLU A 82 -5.45 -5.12 -4.05
N SER A 83 -5.01 -4.10 -3.31
CA SER A 83 -5.06 -4.04 -1.84
C SER A 83 -6.00 -2.92 -1.38
N LEU A 84 -6.18 -2.78 -0.06
CA LEU A 84 -7.09 -1.82 0.55
C LEU A 84 -6.69 -0.37 0.24
N GLY A 85 -5.41 -0.03 0.22
CA GLY A 85 -4.96 1.31 -0.14
C GLY A 85 -4.38 1.39 -1.55
N GLY A 86 -4.83 0.52 -2.44
CA GLY A 86 -4.45 0.51 -3.85
C GLY A 86 -3.55 -0.66 -4.20
N LYS A 87 -3.05 -0.66 -5.44
CA LYS A 87 -2.31 -1.79 -5.96
C LYS A 87 -0.94 -1.95 -5.33
N GLY A 88 -0.51 -3.20 -5.16
CA GLY A 88 0.82 -3.53 -4.68
C GLY A 88 1.37 -4.80 -5.30
N ARG A 89 2.67 -5.04 -5.10
CA ARG A 89 3.36 -6.27 -5.54
C ARG A 89 4.62 -6.50 -4.72
N PHE A 90 5.11 -7.73 -4.69
CA PHE A 90 6.51 -8.00 -4.32
C PHE A 90 7.37 -7.89 -5.57
N ARG A 91 8.46 -7.11 -5.50
CA ARG A 91 9.47 -7.07 -6.57
C ARG A 91 10.24 -8.38 -6.66
N LYS A 92 11.04 -8.53 -7.72
CA LYS A 92 11.95 -9.68 -7.88
C LYS A 92 12.95 -9.84 -6.73
N ASP A 93 13.34 -8.74 -6.08
CA ASP A 93 14.22 -8.75 -4.90
C ASP A 93 13.43 -8.90 -3.58
N ARG A 94 12.16 -9.32 -3.64
CA ARG A 94 11.27 -9.61 -2.50
C ARG A 94 10.90 -8.39 -1.64
N ILE A 95 11.14 -7.18 -2.14
CA ILE A 95 10.69 -5.94 -1.50
C ILE A 95 9.25 -5.64 -1.92
N ALA A 96 8.40 -5.26 -0.97
CA ALA A 96 7.03 -4.84 -1.24
C ALA A 96 7.00 -3.42 -1.82
N GLU A 97 6.33 -3.29 -2.96
CA GLU A 97 5.94 -2.02 -3.55
C GLU A 97 4.44 -1.82 -3.29
N GLN A 98 4.11 -0.74 -2.60
CA GLN A 98 2.74 -0.31 -2.35
C GLN A 98 2.62 1.20 -2.56
N VAL A 99 1.40 1.69 -2.63
CA VAL A 99 1.12 3.13 -2.77
C VAL A 99 1.38 3.83 -1.43
N PHE A 100 1.73 5.11 -1.47
CA PHE A 100 1.83 5.98 -0.30
C PHE A 100 0.97 7.21 -0.52
N TYR A 101 0.45 7.78 0.56
CA TYR A 101 -0.41 8.94 0.52
C TYR A 101 0.21 10.04 1.38
N GLN A 102 0.08 11.30 0.95
CA GLN A 102 0.47 12.42 1.78
C GLN A 102 -0.35 13.66 1.44
N GLY A 103 -0.24 14.69 2.25
CA GLY A 103 -0.74 16.01 1.91
C GLY A 103 -0.67 16.99 3.06
N PRO A 104 -1.04 18.26 2.84
CA PRO A 104 -1.15 19.24 3.90
C PRO A 104 -2.26 18.81 4.87
N SER A 105 -1.96 18.80 6.16
CA SER A 105 -2.95 18.47 7.19
C SER A 105 -4.02 19.56 7.33
N THR A 106 -5.23 19.15 7.69
CA THR A 106 -6.34 20.06 8.02
C THR A 106 -7.24 19.51 9.10
N ASN A 107 -7.75 20.41 9.94
CA ASN A 107 -8.80 20.16 10.93
C ASN A 107 -10.18 20.58 10.39
N LYS A 108 -10.27 21.09 9.15
CA LYS A 108 -11.53 21.39 8.46
C LYS A 108 -12.13 20.11 7.88
N ASN A 109 -12.58 19.21 8.75
CA ASN A 109 -13.14 17.91 8.40
C ASN A 109 -14.22 17.49 9.41
N GLN A 110 -14.80 16.30 9.23
CA GLN A 110 -15.89 15.79 10.08
C GLN A 110 -15.43 14.92 11.25
N TYR A 111 -14.12 14.69 11.38
CA TYR A 111 -13.50 13.84 12.40
C TYR A 111 -12.93 14.72 13.53
N ASP A 112 -12.70 14.11 14.69
CA ASP A 112 -12.08 14.74 15.86
C ASP A 112 -10.54 14.77 15.79
N PHE A 113 -9.97 14.34 14.65
CA PHE A 113 -8.54 14.35 14.36
C PHE A 113 -8.23 14.99 13.00
N PRO A 114 -6.99 15.44 12.77
CA PRO A 114 -6.58 16.04 11.50
C PRO A 114 -6.63 15.02 10.34
N THR A 115 -7.05 15.50 9.18
CA THR A 115 -7.04 14.77 7.90
C THR A 115 -6.15 15.49 6.88
N LEU A 116 -6.17 15.07 5.61
CA LEU A 116 -5.45 15.73 4.52
C LEU A 116 -6.39 16.70 3.78
N ALA A 117 -5.92 17.91 3.51
CA ALA A 117 -6.65 18.94 2.73
C ALA A 117 -6.67 18.61 1.23
N SER A 118 -5.60 17.99 0.76
CA SER A 118 -5.44 17.42 -0.57
C SER A 118 -4.61 16.14 -0.43
N VAL A 119 -4.78 15.20 -1.36
CA VAL A 119 -4.09 13.90 -1.29
C VAL A 119 -3.16 13.76 -2.49
N ASP A 120 -1.86 13.73 -2.23
CA ASP A 120 -0.86 13.27 -3.18
C ASP A 120 -0.73 11.76 -3.07
N VAL A 121 -0.70 11.09 -4.22
CA VAL A 121 -0.54 9.64 -4.32
C VAL A 121 0.83 9.34 -4.91
N LEU A 122 1.67 8.67 -4.12
CA LEU A 122 3.06 8.40 -4.44
C LEU A 122 3.24 6.89 -4.62
N GLN A 123 3.83 6.51 -5.75
CA GLN A 123 4.14 5.11 -6.03
C GLN A 123 5.47 4.73 -5.37
N ALA A 124 5.57 3.51 -4.82
CA ALA A 124 6.82 2.99 -4.28
C ALA A 124 8.01 3.12 -5.25
N SER A 125 7.79 2.97 -6.57
CA SER A 125 8.84 3.13 -7.58
C SER A 125 9.43 4.56 -7.64
N GLN A 126 8.73 5.56 -7.10
CA GLN A 126 9.21 6.93 -6.98
C GLN A 126 10.00 7.17 -5.68
N LEU A 127 9.72 6.39 -4.64
CA LEU A 127 10.18 6.64 -3.27
C LEU A 127 11.17 5.61 -2.74
N GLN A 128 11.22 4.42 -3.35
CA GLN A 128 12.07 3.32 -2.93
C GLN A 128 13.29 3.21 -3.83
N LYS A 129 14.42 2.83 -3.24
CA LYS A 129 15.64 2.59 -3.99
C LYS A 129 15.44 1.45 -5.01
N PRO A 130 16.08 1.55 -6.19
CA PRO A 130 16.11 0.44 -7.14
C PRO A 130 16.72 -0.84 -6.52
N PRO A 131 16.32 -2.03 -7.01
CA PRO A 131 16.94 -3.29 -6.62
C PRO A 131 18.46 -3.25 -6.76
N GLY A 132 19.18 -3.74 -5.75
CA GLY A 132 20.64 -3.79 -5.76
C GLY A 132 21.38 -2.45 -5.64
N ALA A 133 20.67 -1.31 -5.66
CA ALA A 133 21.31 0.00 -5.52
C ALA A 133 21.85 0.22 -4.10
N ASP A 134 23.01 0.86 -3.98
CA ASP A 134 23.49 1.44 -2.73
C ASP A 134 22.58 2.60 -2.32
N PHE A 135 22.22 2.66 -1.04
CA PHE A 135 21.27 3.66 -0.54
C PHE A 135 21.85 5.09 -0.60
N TRP A 136 23.12 5.27 -0.23
CA TRP A 136 23.76 6.57 -0.13
C TRP A 136 24.10 7.14 -1.50
N GLU A 137 24.50 6.32 -2.46
CA GLU A 137 24.71 6.78 -3.83
C GLU A 137 23.40 7.08 -4.55
N TRP A 138 22.36 6.28 -4.31
CA TRP A 138 21.05 6.53 -4.91
C TRP A 138 20.46 7.86 -4.43
N ILE A 139 20.46 8.15 -3.13
CA ILE A 139 19.81 9.36 -2.60
C ILE A 139 20.44 10.66 -3.13
N LYS A 140 21.73 10.64 -3.52
CA LYS A 140 22.41 11.79 -4.14
C LYS A 140 21.86 12.16 -5.52
N THR A 141 21.29 11.19 -6.24
CA THR A 141 20.82 11.34 -7.61
C THR A 141 19.31 11.17 -7.77
N ALA A 142 18.65 10.64 -6.74
CA ALA A 142 17.21 10.42 -6.71
C ALA A 142 16.45 11.75 -6.89
N LYS A 143 15.48 11.74 -7.79
CA LYS A 143 14.52 12.84 -7.97
C LYS A 143 13.20 12.43 -7.34
N MET A 144 13.03 12.75 -6.07
CA MET A 144 11.78 12.51 -5.36
C MET A 144 10.71 13.50 -5.84
N PRO A 145 9.45 13.06 -5.95
CA PRO A 145 8.34 13.97 -6.15
C PRO A 145 8.15 14.78 -4.87
N VAL A 146 8.67 16.01 -4.86
CA VAL A 146 8.45 17.04 -3.84
C VAL A 146 7.93 18.30 -4.49
#